data_AF-A0A938B1S9-F1
#
_entry.id   AF-A0A938B1S9-F1
#
_cell.length_a   1.000
_cell.length_b   1.000
_cell.length_c   1.000
_cell.angle_alpha   90.00
_cell.angle_beta   90.00
_cell.angle_gamma   90.00
#
_symmetry.space_group_name_H-M   'P 1'
#
loop_
_entity.id
_entity.type
_entity.pdbx_description
1 polymer ?
#
loop_
_entity_poly.entity_id
_entity_poly.type
_entity_poly.pdbx_seq_one_letter_code
_entity_poly.pdbx_strand_id
1 'polypeptide(L)'
;RGDEARALHQLGVVQAHANSPDVAQAEASYQHALTLAEELGMRPLQAHCHRSLGMLYAQMGQRQKARAALSAAVELYHAMDMTFWLPETEEVLAQMAAR
;
A
#
# COMPACT_ATOMS: atom_id res chain seq x y z
N ARG A 1 -12.95 6.32 -14.10
CA ARG A 1 -12.16 5.24 -13.46
C ARG A 1 -11.13 5.77 -12.44
N GLY A 2 -10.65 7.02 -12.55
CA GLY A 2 -9.76 7.59 -11.52
C GLY A 2 -10.42 7.73 -10.12
N ASP A 3 -11.66 8.22 -10.07
CA ASP A 3 -12.41 8.31 -8.81
C ASP A 3 -12.70 6.93 -8.20
N GLU A 4 -12.99 5.94 -9.07
CA GLU A 4 -13.18 4.54 -8.68
C GLU A 4 -11.91 3.95 -8.04
N ALA A 5 -10.74 4.17 -8.64
CA ALA A 5 -9.46 3.73 -8.07
C ALA A 5 -9.22 4.35 -6.68
N ARG A 6 -9.50 5.66 -6.52
CA ARG A 6 -9.39 6.33 -5.22
C ARG A 6 -10.40 5.78 -4.21
N ALA A 7 -11.64 5.56 -4.63
CA ALA A 7 -12.70 5.03 -3.78
C ALA A 7 -12.36 3.61 -3.28
N LEU A 8 -11.84 2.74 -4.15
CA LEU A 8 -11.38 1.41 -3.79
C LEU A 8 -10.21 1.46 -2.80
N HIS A 9 -9.23 2.35 -3.00
CA HIS A 9 -8.16 2.52 -2.02
C HIS A 9 -8.71 2.95 -0.65
N GLN A 10 -9.63 3.93 -0.62
CA GLN A 10 -10.24 4.38 0.63
C GLN A 10 -11.08 3.28 1.30
N LEU A 11 -11.80 2.46 0.51
CA LEU A 11 -12.53 1.31 1.02
C LEU A 11 -11.58 0.31 1.70
N GLY A 12 -10.43 0.03 1.08
CA GLY A 12 -9.39 -0.83 1.68
C GLY A 12 -8.88 -0.27 3.01
N VAL A 13 -8.68 1.05 3.11
CA VAL A 13 -8.29 1.72 4.38
C VAL A 13 -9.34 1.49 5.46
N VAL A 14 -10.62 1.72 5.15
CA VAL A 14 -11.71 1.52 6.12
C VAL A 14 -11.79 0.05 6.55
N GLN A 15 -11.66 -0.90 5.62
CA GLN A 15 -11.70 -2.34 5.90
C GLN A 15 -10.53 -2.79 6.79
N ALA A 16 -9.32 -2.28 6.55
CA ALA A 16 -8.12 -2.62 7.31
C ALA A 16 -8.15 -2.06 8.75
N HIS A 17 -8.81 -0.93 8.97
CA HIS A 17 -8.86 -0.22 10.26
C HIS A 17 -10.19 -0.35 11.00
N ALA A 18 -11.11 -1.22 10.54
CA ALA A 18 -12.36 -1.50 11.23
C ALA A 18 -12.12 -2.18 12.60
N ASN A 19 -13.10 -2.10 13.51
CA ASN A 19 -13.03 -2.79 14.82
C ASN A 19 -12.80 -4.30 14.68
N SER A 20 -13.33 -4.89 13.60
CA SER A 20 -13.03 -6.25 13.15
C SER A 20 -12.51 -6.18 11.72
N PRO A 21 -11.18 -6.09 11.52
CA PRO A 21 -10.60 -5.94 10.19
C PRO A 21 -10.91 -7.13 9.29
N ASP A 22 -11.52 -6.88 8.13
CA ASP A 22 -11.61 -7.85 7.05
C ASP A 22 -10.38 -7.71 6.15
N VAL A 23 -9.31 -8.38 6.56
CA VAL A 23 -8.00 -8.29 5.92
C VAL A 23 -8.05 -8.75 4.46
N ALA A 24 -8.87 -9.76 4.14
CA ALA A 24 -8.99 -10.28 2.79
C ALA A 24 -9.68 -9.26 1.86
N GLN A 25 -10.74 -8.62 2.34
CA GLN A 25 -11.38 -7.56 1.55
C GLN A 25 -10.52 -6.30 1.44
N ALA A 26 -9.79 -5.92 2.49
CA ALA A 26 -8.86 -4.81 2.42
C ALA A 26 -7.78 -5.05 1.34
N GLU A 27 -7.18 -6.24 1.34
CA GLU A 27 -6.20 -6.66 0.33
C GLU A 27 -6.80 -6.58 -1.09
N ALA A 28 -8.00 -7.14 -1.29
CA ALA A 28 -8.68 -7.11 -2.59
C ALA A 28 -8.97 -5.68 -3.08
N SER A 29 -9.44 -4.81 -2.18
CA SER A 29 -9.72 -3.40 -2.48
C SER A 29 -8.44 -2.66 -2.90
N TYR A 30 -7.33 -2.86 -2.18
CA TYR A 30 -6.05 -2.24 -2.53
C TYR A 30 -5.48 -2.75 -3.85
N GLN A 31 -5.57 -4.06 -4.13
CA GLN A 31 -5.10 -4.65 -5.38
C GLN A 31 -5.91 -4.14 -6.56
N HIS A 32 -7.24 -4.04 -6.43
CA HIS A 32 -8.08 -3.50 -7.49
C HIS A 32 -7.78 -2.01 -7.74
N ALA A 33 -7.61 -1.22 -6.67
CA ALA A 33 -7.19 0.17 -6.80
C ALA A 33 -5.82 0.30 -7.49
N LEU A 34 -4.87 -0.59 -7.17
CA LEU A 34 -3.54 -0.62 -7.79
C LEU A 34 -3.64 -0.90 -9.30
N THR A 35 -4.38 -1.94 -9.71
CA THR A 35 -4.57 -2.27 -11.13
C THR A 35 -5.14 -1.09 -11.91
N LEU A 36 -6.19 -0.43 -11.37
CA LEU A 36 -6.75 0.77 -12.01
C LEU A 36 -5.75 1.94 -12.03
N ALA A 37 -4.99 2.13 -10.96
CA ALA A 37 -3.99 3.19 -10.89
C ALA A 37 -2.84 2.95 -11.88
N GLU A 38 -2.45 1.70 -12.14
CA GLU A 38 -1.49 1.31 -13.18
C GLU A 38 -2.03 1.59 -14.58
N GLU A 39 -3.25 1.14 -14.89
CA GLU A 39 -3.93 1.38 -16.17
C GLU A 39 -4.06 2.88 -16.48
N LEU A 40 -4.30 3.70 -15.46
CA LEU A 40 -4.52 5.15 -15.59
C LEU A 40 -3.25 5.99 -15.40
N GLY A 41 -2.09 5.37 -15.12
CA GLY A 41 -0.83 6.08 -14.87
C GLY A 41 -0.83 6.94 -13.60
N MET A 42 -1.68 6.64 -12.62
CA MET A 42 -1.83 7.38 -11.37
C MET A 42 -0.73 7.03 -10.35
N ARG A 43 0.52 7.39 -10.66
CA ARG A 43 1.71 7.03 -9.86
C ARG A 43 1.60 7.32 -8.34
N PRO A 44 1.04 8.47 -7.88
CA PRO A 44 0.83 8.69 -6.44
C PRO A 44 -0.08 7.64 -5.80
N LEU A 45 -1.16 7.26 -6.50
CA LEU A 45 -2.09 6.25 -6.00
C LEU A 45 -1.46 4.86 -5.99
N GLN A 46 -0.66 4.51 -7.00
CA GLN A 46 0.12 3.26 -7.00
C GLN A 46 1.01 3.16 -5.75
N ALA A 47 1.73 4.24 -5.41
CA ALA A 47 2.60 4.29 -4.23
C ALA A 47 1.79 4.10 -2.93
N HIS A 48 0.62 4.74 -2.82
CA HIS A 48 -0.27 4.57 -1.68
C HIS A 48 -0.81 3.13 -1.57
N CYS A 49 -1.26 2.53 -2.66
CA CYS A 49 -1.72 1.14 -2.68
C CYS A 49 -0.60 0.17 -2.23
N HIS A 50 0.61 0.34 -2.75
CA HIS A 50 1.76 -0.46 -2.34
C HIS A 50 2.10 -0.28 -0.85
N ARG A 51 2.10 0.95 -0.34
CA ARG A 51 2.33 1.23 1.08
C ARG A 51 1.26 0.55 1.95
N SER A 52 -0.01 0.70 1.60
CA SER A 52 -1.14 0.12 2.33
C SER A 52 -1.12 -1.41 2.32
N LEU A 53 -0.83 -2.04 1.18
CA LEU A 53 -0.61 -3.50 1.11
C LEU A 53 0.60 -3.93 1.95
N GLY A 54 1.69 -3.18 1.88
CA GLY A 54 2.91 -3.42 2.66
C GLY A 54 2.66 -3.45 4.16
N MET A 55 1.94 -2.44 4.68
CA MET A 55 1.53 -2.38 6.08
C MET A 55 0.58 -3.51 6.46
N LEU A 56 -0.41 -3.82 5.61
CA LEU A 56 -1.36 -4.91 5.84
C LEU A 56 -0.63 -6.26 5.96
N TYR A 57 0.29 -6.55 5.04
CA TYR A 57 1.10 -7.77 5.09
C TYR A 57 2.04 -7.81 6.29
N ALA A 58 2.59 -6.67 6.73
CA ALA A 58 3.41 -6.60 7.93
C ALA A 58 2.59 -6.99 9.17
N GLN A 59 1.36 -6.48 9.29
CA GLN A 59 0.44 -6.84 10.38
C GLN A 59 0.08 -8.33 10.39
N MET A 60 -0.02 -8.97 9.21
CA MET A 60 -0.27 -10.40 9.07
C MET A 60 0.98 -11.27 9.30
N GLY A 61 2.16 -10.68 9.53
CA GLY A 61 3.43 -11.42 9.59
C GLY A 61 3.92 -11.96 8.24
N GLN A 62 3.33 -11.54 7.12
CA GLN A 62 3.72 -11.94 5.77
C GLN A 62 4.93 -11.13 5.28
N ARG A 63 6.07 -11.31 5.97
CA ARG A 63 7.27 -10.47 5.89
C ARG A 63 7.80 -10.27 4.46
N GLN A 64 7.84 -11.33 3.65
CA GLN A 64 8.29 -11.24 2.25
C GLN A 64 7.38 -10.38 1.38
N LYS A 65 6.06 -10.53 1.50
CA LYS A 65 5.10 -9.71 0.74
C LYS A 65 5.11 -8.26 1.22
N ALA A 66 5.19 -8.06 2.54
CA ALA A 66 5.34 -6.73 3.14
C ALA A 66 6.57 -6.01 2.56
N ARG A 67 7.73 -6.68 2.56
CA ARG A 67 8.97 -6.14 1.99
C ARG A 67 8.81 -5.76 0.52
N ALA A 68 8.25 -6.66 -0.30
CA ALA A 68 8.07 -6.39 -1.73
C ALA A 68 7.19 -5.15 -1.98
N ALA A 69 6.05 -5.06 -1.30
CA ALA A 69 5.13 -3.94 -1.45
C ALA A 69 5.70 -2.62 -0.90
N LEU A 70 6.36 -2.65 0.27
CA LEU A 70 6.98 -1.45 0.85
C LEU A 70 8.14 -0.93 -0.01
N SER A 71 8.97 -1.82 -0.58
CA SER A 71 10.03 -1.41 -1.52
C SER A 71 9.47 -0.68 -2.74
N ALA A 72 8.41 -1.21 -3.35
CA ALA A 72 7.77 -0.56 -4.50
C ALA A 72 7.20 0.82 -4.14
N ALA A 73 6.60 0.97 -2.95
CA ALA A 73 6.14 2.26 -2.46
C ALA A 73 7.28 3.27 -2.28
N VAL A 74 8.39 2.85 -1.66
CA VAL A 74 9.59 3.68 -1.44
C VAL A 74 10.19 4.14 -2.77
N GLU A 75 10.36 3.23 -3.74
CA GLU A 75 10.86 3.56 -5.07
C GLU A 75 9.97 4.60 -5.78
N LEU A 76 8.65 4.42 -5.72
CA LEU A 76 7.71 5.36 -6.31
C LEU A 76 7.74 6.72 -5.63
N TYR A 77 7.76 6.77 -4.29
CA TYR A 77 7.84 8.03 -3.56
C TYR A 77 9.14 8.78 -3.84
N HIS A 78 10.28 8.10 -3.86
CA HIS A 78 11.56 8.71 -4.27
C HIS A 78 11.51 9.24 -5.70
N ALA A 79 10.96 8.46 -6.65
CA ALA A 79 10.86 8.88 -8.05
C ALA A 79 9.92 10.07 -8.29
N MET A 80 9.13 10.47 -7.30
CA MET A 80 8.21 11.63 -7.35
C MET A 80 8.56 12.70 -6.32
N ASP A 81 9.71 12.59 -5.63
CA ASP A 81 10.12 13.48 -4.53
C ASP A 81 9.05 13.64 -3.41
N MET A 82 8.26 12.60 -3.17
CA MET A 82 7.18 12.59 -2.17
C MET A 82 7.71 12.22 -0.77
N THR A 83 8.26 13.20 -0.08
CA THR A 83 8.97 13.00 1.20
C THR A 83 8.09 12.73 2.41
N PHE A 84 6.82 13.13 2.40
CA PHE A 84 5.95 13.01 3.58
C PHE A 84 5.75 11.56 4.06
N TRP A 85 5.60 10.60 3.14
CA TRP A 85 5.30 9.20 3.45
C TRP A 85 6.55 8.32 3.57
N LEU A 86 7.71 8.82 3.13
CA LEU A 86 8.95 8.05 3.05
C LEU A 86 9.45 7.55 4.42
N PRO A 87 9.57 8.40 5.47
CA PRO A 87 10.20 7.97 6.72
C PRO A 87 9.53 6.76 7.36
N GLU A 88 8.20 6.78 7.47
CA GLU A 88 7.44 5.67 8.07
C GLU A 88 7.51 4.42 7.18
N THR A 89 7.43 4.57 5.87
CA THR A 89 7.47 3.44 4.93
C THR A 89 8.83 2.74 4.96
N GLU A 90 9.91 3.53 5.00
CA GLU A 90 11.29 3.03 5.10
C GLU A 90 11.56 2.37 6.46
N GLU A 91 11.03 2.92 7.55
CA GLU A 91 11.13 2.33 8.87
C GLU A 91 10.49 0.94 8.91
N VAL A 92 9.25 0.81 8.44
CA VAL A 92 8.56 -0.49 8.40
C VAL A 92 9.29 -1.45 7.46
N LEU A 93 9.79 -0.98 6.30
CA LEU A 93 10.58 -1.80 5.38
C LEU A 93 11.85 -2.34 6.05
N ALA A 94 12.57 -1.50 6.79
CA ALA A 94 13.76 -1.91 7.53
C ALA A 94 13.42 -2.95 8.60
N GLN A 95 12.30 -2.77 9.31
CA GLN A 95 11.79 -3.76 10.25
C GLN A 95 11.47 -5.09 9.57
N MET A 96 11.00 -5.12 8.33
CA MET A 96 10.74 -6.36 7.58
C MET A 96 12.03 -7.03 7.06
N ALA A 97 13.14 -6.30 6.96
CA ALA A 97 14.43 -6.82 6.49
C ALA A 97 15.29 -7.43 7.63
N ALA A 98 15.05 -7.03 8.88
CA ALA A 98 15.71 -7.62 10.04
C ALA A 98 15.34 -9.10 10.22
N ARG A 99 16.25 -9.93 10.72
CA ARG A 99 16.03 -11.35 11.04
C ARG A 99 15.59 -11.53 12.48
#